data_AF-A0A924CQV6-F1
#
_entry.id   AF-A0A924CQV6-F1
#
_cell.length_a   1.000
_cell.length_b   1.000
_cell.length_c   1.000
_cell.angle_alpha   90.00
_cell.angle_beta   90.00
_cell.angle_gamma   90.00
#
_symmetry.space_group_name_H-M   'P 1'
#
loop_
_entity.id
_entity.type
_entity.pdbx_description
1 polymer ?
#
loop_
_entity_poly.entity_id
_entity_poly.type
_entity_poly.pdbx_seq_one_letter_code
_entity_poly.pdbx_strand_id
1 'polypeptide(L)'
;MSNYTLFVQRVLTTSSLCIAAGYLASSPAQALQFNFNNITHNNAVNESTGERQLLVDVTDSFGKEDLASNNVLFKFSNVGTFASSMTQIYFDNSTVLESMGTIVDSGAGVNFAAAAGNMNLPGGNTVDFSPDFGIKS
;
A
#
# COMPACT_ATOMS: atom_id res chain seq x y z
N MET A 1 -21.24 5.51 -57.59
CA MET A 1 -20.94 4.07 -57.46
C MET A 1 -19.45 3.89 -57.77
N SER A 2 -18.67 3.44 -56.77
CA SER A 2 -17.28 2.88 -56.73
C SER A 2 -16.21 3.37 -57.73
N ASN A 3 -15.00 3.89 -57.41
CA ASN A 3 -14.03 3.77 -56.29
C ASN A 3 -13.65 2.31 -55.96
N TYR A 4 -12.41 1.78 -55.95
CA TYR A 4 -11.03 2.22 -56.25
C TYR A 4 -10.15 0.95 -56.51
N THR A 5 -9.18 1.09 -57.41
CA THR A 5 -7.75 0.70 -57.36
C THR A 5 -7.29 -0.70 -56.89
N LEU A 6 -6.71 -1.49 -57.81
CA LEU A 6 -5.82 -2.63 -57.54
C LEU A 6 -4.40 -2.14 -57.23
N PHE A 7 -3.90 -2.40 -56.01
CA PHE A 7 -2.47 -2.25 -55.68
C PHE A 7 -1.77 -3.61 -55.73
N VAL A 8 -0.82 -3.74 -56.65
CA VAL A 8 0.20 -4.80 -56.67
C VAL A 8 1.54 -4.13 -56.45
N GLN A 9 2.25 -4.42 -55.36
CA GLN A 9 3.67 -4.07 -55.24
C GLN A 9 4.41 -5.07 -54.34
N ARG A 10 4.97 -6.09 -55.02
CA ARG A 10 6.28 -6.74 -54.83
C ARG A 10 6.83 -6.93 -53.40
N VAL A 11 6.91 -8.20 -53.03
CA VAL A 11 7.78 -8.77 -51.97
C VAL A 11 9.21 -8.22 -52.12
N LEU A 12 9.72 -7.58 -51.06
CA LEU A 12 11.14 -7.25 -50.90
C LEU A 12 11.64 -7.89 -49.60
N THR A 13 12.64 -8.75 -49.75
CA THR A 13 13.28 -9.57 -48.73
C THR A 13 14.28 -8.79 -47.86
N THR A 14 14.46 -9.30 -46.64
CA THR A 14 15.62 -9.22 -45.72
C THR A 14 15.99 -7.90 -45.01
N SER A 15 15.76 -7.86 -43.70
CA SER A 15 16.81 -7.69 -42.67
C SER A 15 16.25 -8.02 -41.29
N SER A 16 16.86 -9.01 -40.63
CA SER A 16 16.48 -9.50 -39.30
C SER A 16 16.62 -8.41 -38.24
N LEU A 17 15.52 -8.08 -37.57
CA LEU A 17 15.54 -7.70 -36.17
C LEU A 17 14.66 -8.72 -35.46
N CYS A 18 15.27 -9.78 -34.92
CA CYS A 18 14.59 -10.59 -33.92
C CYS A 18 14.27 -9.63 -32.78
N ILE A 19 13.03 -9.16 -32.70
CA ILE A 19 12.52 -8.60 -31.45
C ILE A 19 12.51 -9.80 -30.50
N ALA A 20 13.60 -9.95 -29.76
CA ALA A 20 13.58 -10.75 -28.55
C ALA A 20 12.51 -10.06 -27.69
N ALA A 21 11.29 -10.59 -27.74
CA ALA A 21 10.29 -10.34 -26.71
C ALA A 21 10.87 -10.95 -25.45
N GLY A 22 11.78 -10.21 -24.81
CA GLY A 22 12.15 -10.41 -23.43
C GLY A 22 10.87 -10.22 -22.66
N TYR A 23 10.21 -11.33 -22.35
CA TYR A 23 9.21 -11.37 -21.31
C TYR A 23 9.92 -10.84 -20.07
N LEU A 24 9.75 -9.54 -19.79
CA LEU A 24 10.01 -8.97 -18.48
C LEU A 24 9.04 -9.71 -17.57
N ALA A 25 9.49 -10.83 -17.01
CA ALA A 25 8.82 -11.50 -15.93
C ALA A 25 8.86 -10.52 -14.76
N SER A 26 7.83 -9.68 -14.68
CA SER A 26 7.57 -8.88 -13.49
C SER A 26 7.30 -9.89 -12.37
N SER A 27 8.27 -10.04 -11.47
CA SER A 27 8.04 -10.77 -10.23
C SER A 27 6.87 -10.11 -9.52
N PRO A 28 5.83 -10.86 -9.10
CA PRO A 28 4.75 -10.28 -8.34
C PRO A 28 5.33 -9.68 -7.05
N ALA A 29 4.97 -8.44 -6.75
CA ALA A 29 5.29 -7.84 -5.46
C ALA A 29 4.68 -8.72 -4.35
N GLN A 30 5.52 -9.36 -3.53
CA GLN A 30 5.03 -10.12 -2.38
C GLN A 30 4.66 -9.13 -1.27
N ALA A 31 3.37 -9.04 -0.98
CA ALA A 31 2.87 -8.35 0.20
C ALA A 31 2.78 -9.30 1.38
N LEU A 32 3.34 -8.87 2.52
CA LEU A 32 3.02 -9.45 3.82
C LEU A 32 1.72 -8.82 4.30
N GLN A 33 0.66 -9.62 4.35
CA GLN A 33 -0.64 -9.18 4.82
C GLN A 33 -0.81 -9.47 6.31
N PHE A 34 -1.31 -8.48 7.04
CA PHE A 34 -1.66 -8.59 8.45
C PHE A 34 -3.12 -8.18 8.69
N ASN A 35 -3.73 -8.80 9.69
CA ASN A 35 -5.04 -8.44 10.22
C ASN A 35 -4.87 -7.56 11.47
N PHE A 36 -5.97 -6.97 11.93
CA PHE A 36 -6.02 -6.25 13.20
C PHE A 36 -6.66 -7.10 14.28
N ASN A 37 -6.15 -6.95 15.51
CA ASN A 37 -6.78 -7.50 16.71
C ASN A 37 -7.25 -6.33 17.58
N ASN A 38 -8.39 -6.50 18.25
CA ASN A 38 -8.85 -5.52 19.21
C ASN A 38 -7.96 -5.51 20.47
N ILE A 39 -7.69 -4.31 21.00
CA ILE A 39 -6.99 -4.10 22.27
C ILE A 39 -7.87 -3.39 23.32
N THR A 40 -9.07 -2.97 22.95
CA THR A 40 -10.03 -2.26 23.81
C THR A 40 -11.44 -2.78 23.60
N HIS A 41 -11.97 -3.52 24.58
CA HIS A 41 -13.29 -4.13 24.50
C HIS A 41 -14.43 -3.15 24.80
N ASN A 42 -14.51 -2.08 24.01
CA ASN A 42 -15.50 -1.02 24.20
C ASN A 42 -16.83 -1.28 23.49
N ASN A 43 -16.83 -2.11 22.44
CA ASN A 43 -18.01 -2.41 21.62
C ASN A 43 -17.76 -3.65 20.75
N ALA A 44 -18.43 -4.76 21.10
CA ALA A 44 -18.28 -6.05 20.42
C ALA A 44 -18.56 -6.01 18.89
N VAL A 45 -19.43 -5.11 18.43
CA VAL A 45 -19.70 -4.95 16.98
C VAL A 45 -18.52 -4.29 16.29
N ASN A 46 -17.96 -3.22 16.87
CA ASN A 46 -16.79 -2.54 16.31
C ASN A 46 -15.55 -3.44 16.33
N GLU A 47 -15.39 -4.22 17.39
CA GLU A 47 -14.34 -5.23 17.54
C GLU A 47 -14.40 -6.25 16.39
N SER A 48 -15.52 -6.98 16.28
CA SER A 48 -15.70 -7.98 15.23
C SER A 48 -15.65 -7.38 13.83
N THR A 49 -16.09 -6.13 13.67
CA THR A 49 -16.04 -5.44 12.39
C THR A 49 -14.58 -5.16 12.01
N GLY A 50 -13.81 -4.50 12.87
CA GLY A 50 -12.41 -4.16 12.63
C GLY A 50 -11.55 -5.37 12.33
N GLU A 51 -11.66 -6.43 13.14
CA GLU A 51 -10.87 -7.65 12.99
C GLU A 51 -11.15 -8.43 11.70
N ARG A 52 -12.36 -8.33 11.14
CA ARG A 52 -12.73 -9.04 9.91
C ARG A 52 -12.46 -8.27 8.63
N GLN A 53 -12.48 -6.93 8.68
CA GLN A 53 -12.51 -6.13 7.47
C GLN A 53 -11.32 -5.21 7.27
N LEU A 54 -10.58 -4.89 8.33
CA LEU A 54 -9.37 -4.09 8.24
C LEU A 54 -8.16 -4.99 7.98
N LEU A 55 -7.38 -4.62 6.98
CA LEU A 55 -6.16 -5.33 6.57
C LEU A 55 -5.05 -4.30 6.36
N VAL A 56 -3.80 -4.72 6.56
CA VAL A 56 -2.63 -3.99 6.09
C VAL A 56 -1.75 -4.91 5.26
N ASP A 57 -1.47 -4.48 4.04
CA ASP A 57 -0.45 -5.09 3.19
C ASP A 57 0.86 -4.29 3.36
N VAL A 58 1.94 -4.99 3.66
CA VAL A 58 3.29 -4.41 3.77
C VAL A 58 4.14 -4.92 2.60
N THR A 59 4.63 -4.01 1.77
CA THR A 59 5.52 -4.31 0.65
C THR A 59 6.74 -3.40 0.68
N ASP A 60 7.81 -3.79 -0.01
CA ASP A 60 8.76 -2.78 -0.48
C ASP A 60 8.06 -1.83 -1.50
N SER A 61 8.70 -0.69 -1.75
CA SER A 61 8.24 0.29 -2.74
C SER A 61 8.96 0.16 -4.08
N PHE A 62 9.70 -0.93 -4.30
CA PHE A 62 10.55 -1.10 -5.48
C PHE A 62 9.69 -1.12 -6.75
N GLY A 63 10.03 -0.26 -7.73
CA GLY A 63 9.29 -0.18 -9.00
C GLY A 63 7.97 0.60 -8.95
N LYS A 64 7.67 1.30 -7.85
CA LYS A 64 6.63 2.35 -7.83
C LYS A 64 7.28 3.65 -8.30
N GLU A 65 6.87 4.14 -9.47
CA GLU A 65 7.43 5.33 -10.15
C GLU A 65 7.55 6.57 -9.24
N ASP A 66 6.68 6.67 -8.22
CA ASP A 66 6.61 7.83 -7.32
C ASP A 66 7.28 7.64 -5.95
N LEU A 67 7.92 6.47 -5.69
CA LEU A 67 8.54 6.18 -4.39
C LEU A 67 10.00 5.77 -4.55
N ALA A 68 10.86 6.27 -3.65
CA ALA A 68 12.28 5.90 -3.61
C ALA A 68 12.44 4.42 -3.25
N SER A 69 13.42 3.75 -3.87
CA SER A 69 13.67 2.30 -3.80
C SER A 69 13.95 1.71 -2.41
N ASN A 70 13.98 2.55 -1.37
CA ASN A 70 14.27 2.17 0.02
C ASN A 70 13.07 2.40 0.96
N ASN A 71 11.88 2.70 0.44
CA ASN A 71 10.70 2.92 1.26
C ASN A 71 9.94 1.62 1.49
N VAL A 72 9.26 1.52 2.64
CA VAL A 72 8.24 0.50 2.91
C VAL A 72 6.88 1.11 2.59
N LEU A 73 6.02 0.36 1.93
CA LEU A 73 4.65 0.75 1.64
C LEU A 73 3.70 -0.02 2.57
N PHE A 74 2.89 0.74 3.30
CA PHE A 74 1.77 0.21 4.09
C PHE A 74 0.48 0.57 3.37
N LYS A 75 -0.25 -0.44 2.88
CA LYS A 75 -1.56 -0.25 2.25
C LYS A 75 -2.63 -0.80 3.18
N PHE A 76 -3.36 0.11 3.81
CA PHE A 76 -4.51 -0.23 4.63
C PHE A 76 -5.76 -0.38 3.78
N SER A 77 -6.57 -1.41 4.06
CA SER A 77 -7.79 -1.70 3.30
C SER A 77 -8.95 -2.00 4.23
N ASN A 78 -10.14 -1.54 3.85
CA ASN A 78 -11.41 -1.99 4.40
C ASN A 78 -12.14 -2.82 3.34
N VAL A 79 -12.12 -4.14 3.50
CA VAL A 79 -12.69 -5.09 2.52
C VAL A 79 -14.13 -5.48 2.84
N GLY A 80 -14.70 -4.97 3.93
CA GLY A 80 -16.03 -5.30 4.41
C GLY A 80 -17.07 -4.24 4.03
N THR A 81 -18.32 -4.51 4.42
CA THR A 81 -19.47 -3.66 4.08
C THR A 81 -19.67 -2.49 5.05
N PHE A 82 -19.01 -2.49 6.21
CA PHE A 82 -19.18 -1.45 7.21
C PHE A 82 -18.16 -0.33 6.98
N ALA A 83 -18.62 0.92 6.95
CA ALA A 83 -17.72 2.05 6.91
C ALA A 83 -16.78 2.04 8.14
N SER A 84 -15.50 2.34 7.92
CA SER A 84 -14.48 2.41 8.99
C SER A 84 -13.47 3.48 8.65
N SER A 85 -12.90 4.09 9.70
CA SER A 85 -11.83 5.07 9.61
C SER A 85 -10.67 4.65 10.50
N MET A 86 -9.45 4.94 10.04
CA MET A 86 -8.24 4.82 10.84
C MET A 86 -7.75 6.23 11.15
N THR A 87 -7.86 6.62 12.42
CA THR A 87 -7.49 7.95 12.87
C THR A 87 -6.03 8.02 13.29
N GLN A 88 -5.49 6.93 13.83
CA GLN A 88 -4.13 6.83 14.34
C GLN A 88 -3.56 5.43 14.07
N ILE A 89 -2.28 5.37 13.73
CA ILE A 89 -1.49 4.14 13.57
C ILE A 89 -0.24 4.31 14.41
N TYR A 90 0.09 3.31 15.22
CA TYR A 90 1.26 3.33 16.10
C TYR A 90 2.21 2.21 15.73
N PHE A 91 3.50 2.46 15.89
CA PHE A 91 4.58 1.51 15.70
C PHE A 91 5.41 1.46 16.99
N ASP A 92 5.94 0.27 17.28
CA ASP A 92 6.86 -0.01 18.39
C ASP A 92 8.16 -0.59 17.81
N ASN A 93 9.29 -0.33 18.47
CA ASN A 93 10.65 -0.63 18.03
C ASN A 93 10.96 -0.08 16.62
N SER A 94 10.48 1.12 16.35
CA SER A 94 10.37 1.67 15.02
C SER A 94 11.54 2.55 14.61
N THR A 95 12.73 2.39 15.21
CA THR A 95 13.97 3.11 14.86
C THR A 95 14.22 3.30 13.35
N VAL A 96 13.85 2.30 12.52
CA VAL A 96 13.89 2.40 11.06
C VAL A 96 12.84 3.38 10.50
N LEU A 97 11.61 3.32 11.01
CA LEU A 97 10.49 4.18 10.61
C LEU A 97 10.61 5.61 11.18
N GLU A 98 11.18 5.80 12.38
CA GLU A 98 11.45 7.12 12.94
C GLU A 98 12.44 7.92 12.10
N SER A 99 13.37 7.24 11.43
CA SER A 99 14.33 7.87 10.52
C SER A 99 13.71 8.31 9.17
N MET A 100 12.42 8.03 8.94
CA MET A 100 11.72 8.42 7.72
C MET A 100 11.59 9.94 7.64
N GLY A 101 12.11 10.53 6.57
CA GLY A 101 12.02 11.96 6.32
C GLY A 101 10.66 12.43 5.76
N THR A 102 9.79 11.54 5.30
CA THR A 102 8.53 11.93 4.63
C THR A 102 7.48 10.81 4.64
N ILE A 103 6.22 11.16 4.92
CA ILE A 103 5.05 10.30 4.71
C ILE A 103 4.45 10.66 3.35
N VAL A 104 4.22 9.67 2.49
CA VAL A 104 3.51 9.83 1.22
C VAL A 104 2.18 9.12 1.36
N ASP A 105 1.09 9.88 1.52
CA ASP A 105 -0.26 9.32 1.58
C ASP A 105 -0.81 9.00 0.18
N SER A 106 -1.94 8.28 0.14
CA SER A 106 -2.59 7.90 -1.12
C SER A 106 -3.33 9.05 -1.81
N GLY A 107 -3.34 10.25 -1.23
CA GLY A 107 -4.21 11.35 -1.65
C GLY A 107 -5.70 11.05 -1.47
N ALA A 108 -6.55 11.83 -2.17
CA ALA A 108 -8.01 11.66 -2.19
C ALA A 108 -8.71 11.67 -0.81
N GLY A 109 -8.43 12.70 0.00
CA GLY A 109 -9.05 12.86 1.32
C GLY A 109 -8.39 12.04 2.43
N VAL A 110 -7.33 11.32 2.10
CA VAL A 110 -6.36 10.77 3.07
C VAL A 110 -5.27 11.82 3.26
N ASN A 111 -5.00 12.18 4.50
CA ASN A 111 -3.95 13.14 4.86
C ASN A 111 -3.28 12.65 6.13
N PHE A 112 -2.14 11.98 6.00
CA PHE A 112 -1.43 11.43 7.15
C PHE A 112 -0.24 12.31 7.51
N ALA A 113 -0.10 12.61 8.81
CA ALA A 113 1.06 13.30 9.36
C ALA A 113 1.64 12.50 10.53
N ALA A 114 2.93 12.69 10.80
CA ALA A 114 3.54 12.13 12.00
C ALA A 114 2.76 12.61 13.24
N ALA A 115 2.43 11.67 14.12
CA ALA A 115 1.86 11.99 15.41
C ALA A 115 2.95 12.63 16.28
N ALA A 116 2.66 13.81 16.81
CA ALA A 116 3.51 14.48 17.78
C ALA A 116 2.83 14.44 19.16
N GLY A 117 3.59 14.19 20.22
CA GLY A 117 3.11 14.24 21.60
C GLY A 117 2.88 12.87 22.23
N ASN A 118 1.88 12.77 23.10
CA ASN A 118 1.63 11.57 23.91
C ASN A 118 1.06 10.43 23.05
N MET A 119 1.77 9.31 22.98
CA MET A 119 1.42 8.13 22.19
C MET A 119 0.66 7.07 22.99
N ASN A 120 -0.08 7.47 24.03
CA ASN A 120 -0.91 6.54 24.80
C ASN A 120 -1.90 5.81 23.89
N LEU A 121 -1.95 4.49 24.02
CA LEU A 121 -2.93 3.67 23.32
C LEU A 121 -4.36 3.98 23.80
N PRO A 122 -5.40 3.78 22.95
CA PRO A 122 -6.79 3.99 23.33
C PRO A 122 -7.26 3.21 24.58
N GLY A 123 -6.56 2.14 24.95
CA GLY A 123 -6.82 1.31 26.13
C GLY A 123 -5.81 1.47 27.27
N GLY A 124 -4.91 2.45 27.15
CA GLY A 124 -3.68 2.49 27.94
C GLY A 124 -2.65 1.45 27.48
N ASN A 125 -1.43 1.58 27.99
CA ASN A 125 -0.29 0.72 27.63
C ASN A 125 -0.35 -0.60 28.42
N THR A 126 -1.49 -1.29 28.33
CA THR A 126 -1.77 -2.56 29.04
C THR A 126 -1.37 -3.80 28.24
N VAL A 127 -1.02 -3.60 26.97
CA VAL A 127 -0.38 -4.58 26.09
C VAL A 127 1.13 -4.36 26.11
N ASP A 128 1.92 -5.41 25.81
CA ASP A 128 3.38 -5.33 25.64
C ASP A 128 3.71 -4.63 24.30
N PHE A 129 3.40 -3.34 24.25
CA PHE A 129 3.56 -2.46 23.11
C PHE A 129 3.83 -1.04 23.61
N SER A 130 5.01 -0.51 23.32
CA SER A 130 5.45 0.82 23.72
C SER A 130 5.70 1.69 22.50
N PRO A 131 4.70 2.46 22.03
CA PRO A 131 4.84 3.19 20.78
C PRO A 131 5.94 4.25 20.86
N ASP A 132 6.86 4.19 19.90
CA ASP A 132 7.96 5.14 19.71
C ASP A 132 7.75 6.01 18.46
N PHE A 133 6.91 5.55 17.52
CA PHE A 133 6.43 6.33 16.38
C PHE A 133 4.91 6.18 16.16
N GLY A 134 4.29 7.23 15.64
CA GLY A 134 2.88 7.21 15.28
C GLY A 134 2.55 8.11 14.09
N ILE A 135 1.41 7.83 13.47
CA ILE A 135 0.85 8.57 12.34
C ILE A 135 -0.61 8.88 12.66
N LYS A 136 -1.08 10.07 12.29
CA LYS A 136 -2.46 10.51 12.47
C LYS A 136 -3.05 11.07 11.17
N SER A 137 -4.33 10.82 10.97
CA SER A 137 -5.16 11.42 9.91
C SER A 137 -5.72 12.78 10.32
#